data_AF-A0A937HNS5-F1
#
_entry.id   AF-A0A937HNS5-F1
#
_cell.length_a   1.000
_cell.length_b   1.000
_cell.length_c   1.000
_cell.angle_alpha   90.00
_cell.angle_beta   90.00
_cell.angle_gamma   90.00
#
_symmetry.space_group_name_H-M   'P 1'
#
loop_
_entity.id
_entity.type
_entity.pdbx_description
1 polymer ?
#
loop_
_entity_poly.entity_id
_entity_poly.type
_entity_poly.pdbx_seq_one_letter_code
_entity_poly.pdbx_strand_id
1 'polypeptide(L)'
;MNLIGPRFRGGPLKILLLAFLTSLAACSLIDQQEPAPEPVIETVSAERAYAFTKVRPYGLYRQSGQQWESLEMTSEELHAPGRRCIRQNNYWCVKTPKDQQWKGQIGQDKSGHAIFADPVYSARAFARLMRNYRFKHELITTRELALRYAPPSDCIGTLSYCPRSGASQIPKSWTRGLMDGKTVAYSETQPGADFYRTRTSSCATPVLYCPKGFNDSLLYATTLAKAVGAWSIDQDLGLFDEEGLLHYTRAQYLYQAMARYELGRDFAVDPDLIKRGMVMEAEDYLTDKGRLH
;
A
#
# COMPACT_ATOMS: atom_id res chain seq x y z
N MET A 1 19.20 -49.56 59.52
CA MET A 1 18.91 -50.99 59.31
C MET A 1 18.18 -51.15 57.99
N ASN A 2 18.61 -52.14 57.21
CA ASN A 2 17.96 -52.93 56.14
C ASN A 2 16.64 -52.39 55.54
N LEU A 3 16.53 -52.06 54.25
CA LEU A 3 16.71 -52.84 52.99
C LEU A 3 15.48 -53.65 52.53
N ILE A 4 14.89 -53.18 51.41
CA ILE A 4 14.31 -53.91 50.27
C ILE A 4 13.15 -54.92 50.50
N GLY A 5 12.08 -54.78 49.71
CA GLY A 5 11.08 -55.82 49.41
C GLY A 5 10.62 -55.75 47.93
N PRO A 6 10.21 -56.87 47.27
CA PRO A 6 10.25 -56.97 45.80
C PRO A 6 8.90 -57.24 45.08
N ARG A 7 8.97 -57.32 43.74
CA ARG A 7 7.88 -57.74 42.81
C ARG A 7 7.77 -59.27 42.68
N PHE A 8 6.63 -59.74 42.15
CA PHE A 8 6.39 -60.70 41.02
C PHE A 8 5.02 -61.41 41.24
N ARG A 9 3.97 -61.24 40.40
CA ARG A 9 3.65 -61.77 39.03
C ARG A 9 3.00 -63.18 39.02
N GLY A 10 1.73 -63.28 38.57
CA GLY A 10 1.02 -64.54 38.29
C GLY A 10 -0.48 -64.35 37.99
N GLY A 11 -1.09 -65.23 37.17
CA GLY A 11 -2.55 -65.32 36.89
C GLY A 11 -3.00 -66.81 36.91
N PRO A 12 -4.12 -67.26 36.28
CA PRO A 12 -5.08 -66.55 35.41
C PRO A 12 -6.61 -66.87 35.59
N LEU A 13 -7.43 -66.09 34.85
CA LEU A 13 -8.82 -66.25 34.35
C LEU A 13 -9.55 -67.63 34.33
N LYS A 14 -10.89 -67.67 34.61
CA LYS A 14 -11.99 -68.37 33.82
C LYS A 14 -13.43 -68.39 34.44
N ILE A 15 -14.48 -68.19 33.60
CA ILE A 15 -15.85 -68.83 33.59
C ILE A 15 -16.81 -68.51 34.80
N LEU A 16 -18.17 -68.43 34.79
CA LEU A 16 -19.37 -68.49 33.87
C LEU A 16 -20.41 -67.42 34.39
N LEU A 17 -21.52 -66.91 33.81
CA LEU A 17 -22.49 -67.12 32.69
C LEU A 17 -23.82 -67.89 33.00
N LEU A 18 -24.95 -67.41 32.42
CA LEU A 18 -26.39 -67.79 32.51
C LEU A 18 -27.17 -67.47 33.83
N ALA A 19 -28.52 -67.37 33.87
CA ALA A 19 -29.57 -66.71 33.02
C ALA A 19 -31.01 -67.07 33.51
N PHE A 20 -31.98 -66.13 33.52
CA PHE A 20 -33.33 -66.21 32.88
C PHE A 20 -34.28 -65.02 33.21
N LEU A 21 -35.42 -64.91 32.50
CA LEU A 21 -36.41 -63.81 32.59
C LEU A 21 -37.79 -64.27 33.12
N THR A 22 -38.51 -63.37 33.83
CA THR A 22 -39.98 -63.13 33.81
C THR A 22 -40.30 -61.86 34.64
N SER A 23 -41.30 -61.02 34.36
CA SER A 23 -42.14 -60.83 33.17
C SER A 23 -42.89 -59.49 33.22
N LEU A 24 -42.88 -58.75 32.10
CA LEU A 24 -43.86 -57.74 31.63
C LEU A 24 -44.81 -57.03 32.63
N ALA A 25 -44.64 -55.71 32.74
CA ALA A 25 -45.75 -54.76 32.85
C ALA A 25 -45.58 -53.69 31.75
N ALA A 26 -46.66 -53.29 31.08
CA ALA A 26 -46.57 -52.47 29.86
C ALA A 26 -46.75 -50.97 30.14
N CYS A 27 -45.74 -50.18 29.79
CA CYS A 27 -45.87 -48.74 29.55
C CYS A 27 -45.57 -48.47 28.07
N SER A 28 -46.48 -47.76 27.40
CA SER A 28 -46.29 -47.34 26.01
C SER A 28 -45.22 -46.24 25.92
N LEU A 29 -44.05 -46.56 25.39
CA LEU A 29 -43.10 -45.55 24.94
C LEU A 29 -43.69 -44.83 23.73
N ILE A 30 -44.11 -43.59 23.93
CA ILE A 30 -44.29 -42.65 22.82
C ILE A 30 -42.88 -42.25 22.40
N ASP A 31 -42.46 -42.74 21.23
CA ASP A 31 -41.19 -42.37 20.63
C ASP A 31 -41.27 -40.93 20.11
N GLN A 32 -40.96 -39.97 20.99
CA GLN A 32 -40.75 -38.57 20.59
C GLN A 32 -39.39 -38.46 19.91
N GLN A 33 -39.34 -38.89 18.64
CA GLN A 33 -38.21 -38.63 17.79
C GLN A 33 -38.06 -37.11 17.63
N GLU A 34 -37.03 -36.55 18.27
CA GLU A 34 -36.69 -35.13 18.13
C GLU A 34 -36.51 -34.82 16.63
N PRO A 35 -37.13 -33.73 16.12
CA PRO A 35 -36.92 -33.34 14.73
C PRO A 35 -35.45 -33.02 14.53
N ALA A 36 -34.82 -33.66 13.54
CA ALA A 36 -33.45 -33.34 13.16
C ALA A 36 -33.35 -31.83 12.88
N PRO A 37 -32.33 -31.13 13.41
CA PRO A 37 -32.24 -29.68 13.29
C PRO A 37 -32.26 -29.28 11.82
N GLU A 38 -33.23 -28.44 11.45
CA GLU A 38 -33.35 -27.96 10.07
C GLU A 38 -32.03 -27.32 9.62
N PRO A 39 -31.58 -27.54 8.38
CA PRO A 39 -30.36 -26.93 7.89
C PRO A 39 -30.56 -25.41 7.86
N VAL A 40 -29.90 -24.71 8.78
CA VAL A 40 -29.94 -23.25 8.88
C VAL A 40 -29.25 -22.66 7.66
N ILE A 41 -30.04 -22.43 6.61
CA ILE A 41 -29.64 -21.63 5.45
C ILE A 41 -29.54 -20.18 5.97
N GLU A 42 -28.36 -19.76 6.41
CA GLU A 42 -28.10 -18.39 6.85
C GLU A 42 -28.27 -17.46 5.64
N THR A 43 -29.49 -16.93 5.46
CA THR A 43 -29.82 -15.99 4.39
C THR A 43 -29.10 -14.68 4.66
N VAL A 44 -27.87 -14.57 4.15
CA VAL A 44 -27.03 -13.38 4.23
C VAL A 44 -27.83 -12.18 3.73
N SER A 45 -28.13 -11.22 4.61
CA SER A 45 -28.96 -10.06 4.26
C SER A 45 -28.32 -9.28 3.10
N ALA A 46 -29.15 -8.61 2.29
CA ALA A 46 -28.65 -7.84 1.14
C ALA A 46 -27.57 -6.82 1.55
N GLU A 47 -27.68 -6.24 2.74
CA GLU A 47 -26.68 -5.35 3.35
C GLU A 47 -25.36 -6.06 3.67
N ARG A 48 -25.42 -7.26 4.27
CA ARG A 48 -24.24 -8.05 4.62
C ARG A 48 -23.57 -8.62 3.36
N ALA A 49 -24.34 -9.00 2.36
CA ALA A 49 -23.84 -9.36 1.03
C ALA A 49 -23.17 -8.16 0.34
N TYR A 50 -23.77 -6.97 0.39
CA TYR A 50 -23.19 -5.73 -0.13
C TYR A 50 -21.88 -5.37 0.59
N ALA A 51 -21.80 -5.56 1.92
CA ALA A 51 -20.60 -5.33 2.72
C ALA A 51 -19.40 -6.24 2.36
N PHE A 52 -19.65 -7.39 1.71
CA PHE A 52 -18.60 -8.25 1.12
C PHE A 52 -18.13 -7.77 -0.26
N THR A 53 -18.87 -6.90 -0.96
CA THR A 53 -18.41 -6.31 -2.24
C THR A 53 -17.42 -5.15 -2.06
N LYS A 54 -17.26 -4.67 -0.83
CA LYS A 54 -16.37 -3.56 -0.48
C LYS A 54 -14.94 -4.03 -0.17
N VAL A 55 -13.97 -3.35 -0.77
CA VAL A 55 -12.54 -3.45 -0.45
C VAL A 55 -12.21 -2.48 0.69
N ARG A 56 -11.29 -2.88 1.57
CA ARG A 56 -10.83 -2.08 2.73
C ARG A 56 -9.31 -1.87 2.66
N PRO A 57 -8.82 -0.81 1.98
CA PRO A 57 -7.38 -0.52 1.90
C PRO A 57 -6.78 -0.27 3.30
N TYR A 58 -5.82 -1.10 3.70
CA TYR A 58 -5.31 -1.13 5.06
C TYR A 58 -4.60 0.17 5.47
N GLY A 59 -5.01 0.76 6.59
CA GLY A 59 -4.41 2.00 7.11
C GLY A 59 -4.66 3.24 6.25
N LEU A 60 -5.76 3.27 5.47
CA LEU A 60 -6.31 4.48 4.88
C LEU A 60 -7.61 4.89 5.57
N TYR A 61 -7.79 6.21 5.69
CA TYR A 61 -8.99 6.85 6.17
C TYR A 61 -9.56 7.80 5.12
N ARG A 62 -10.89 7.95 5.11
CA ARG A 62 -11.63 8.96 4.33
C ARG A 62 -12.14 10.06 5.26
N GLN A 63 -12.10 11.31 4.82
CA GLN A 63 -12.70 12.41 5.57
C GLN A 63 -14.23 12.34 5.47
N SER A 64 -14.89 12.32 6.62
CA SER A 64 -16.35 12.28 6.78
C SER A 64 -16.79 13.48 7.62
N GLY A 65 -17.08 14.59 6.95
CA GLY A 65 -17.30 15.89 7.60
C GLY A 65 -16.06 16.35 8.40
N GLN A 66 -16.18 16.32 9.73
CA GLN A 66 -15.08 16.63 10.66
C GLN A 66 -14.30 15.39 11.14
N GLN A 67 -14.79 14.18 10.86
CA GLN A 67 -14.21 12.92 11.34
C GLN A 67 -13.39 12.21 10.25
N TRP A 68 -12.62 11.21 10.67
CA TRP A 68 -11.89 10.29 9.78
C TRP A 68 -12.42 8.87 9.99
N GLU A 69 -12.97 8.28 8.93
CA GLU A 69 -13.51 6.92 8.94
C GLU A 69 -12.58 5.98 8.18
N SER A 70 -12.51 4.71 8.60
CA SER A 70 -11.69 3.71 7.89
C SER A 70 -12.19 3.54 6.46
N LEU A 71 -11.27 3.55 5.49
CA LEU A 71 -11.65 3.56 4.07
C LEU A 71 -12.26 2.23 3.64
N GLU A 72 -13.57 2.25 3.35
CA GLU A 72 -14.20 1.25 2.49
C GLU A 72 -14.41 1.83 1.08
N MET A 73 -14.31 0.99 0.04
CA MET A 73 -14.58 1.34 -1.35
C MET A 73 -15.27 0.19 -2.08
N THR A 74 -16.21 0.48 -2.98
CA THR A 74 -16.63 -0.55 -3.97
C THR A 74 -15.48 -0.85 -4.94
N SER A 75 -15.55 -1.99 -5.65
CA SER A 75 -14.58 -2.29 -6.71
C SER A 75 -14.57 -1.22 -7.81
N GLU A 76 -15.72 -0.63 -8.13
CA GLU A 76 -15.84 0.46 -9.13
C GLU A 76 -15.16 1.75 -8.64
N GLU A 77 -15.48 2.21 -7.43
CA GLU A 77 -14.81 3.36 -6.81
C GLU A 77 -13.30 3.15 -6.76
N LEU A 78 -12.86 1.94 -6.39
CA LEU A 78 -11.45 1.59 -6.30
C LEU A 78 -10.76 1.60 -7.68
N HIS A 79 -11.47 1.30 -8.77
CA HIS A 79 -10.93 1.33 -10.14
C HIS A 79 -10.94 2.71 -10.79
N ALA A 80 -11.70 3.68 -10.25
CA ALA A 80 -11.85 5.03 -10.76
C ALA A 80 -10.52 5.81 -10.98
N PRO A 81 -10.52 6.86 -11.83
CA PRO A 81 -9.37 7.73 -12.05
C PRO A 81 -8.82 8.35 -10.76
N GLY A 82 -7.49 8.33 -10.59
CA GLY A 82 -6.81 8.79 -9.38
C GLY A 82 -6.61 7.72 -8.31
N ARG A 83 -7.33 6.59 -8.35
CA ARG A 83 -7.20 5.51 -7.34
C ARG A 83 -6.08 4.50 -7.59
N ARG A 84 -5.21 4.79 -8.56
CA ARG A 84 -4.04 3.98 -8.96
C ARG A 84 -3.21 3.54 -7.76
N CYS A 85 -2.79 4.50 -6.93
CA CYS A 85 -1.82 4.27 -5.87
C CYS A 85 -2.45 3.54 -4.65
N ILE A 86 -3.76 3.72 -4.43
CA ILE A 86 -4.54 2.91 -3.47
C ILE A 86 -4.61 1.44 -3.92
N ARG A 87 -4.92 1.18 -5.21
CA ARG A 87 -4.92 -0.18 -5.80
C ARG A 87 -3.59 -0.91 -5.76
N GLN A 88 -2.49 -0.21 -5.48
CA GLN A 88 -1.14 -0.73 -5.56
C GLN A 88 -0.50 -0.92 -4.18
N ASN A 89 -1.25 -0.68 -3.09
CA ASN A 89 -0.72 -0.58 -1.73
C ASN A 89 0.47 0.40 -1.66
N ASN A 90 0.40 1.50 -2.41
CA ASN A 90 1.53 2.39 -2.67
C ASN A 90 1.13 3.84 -2.38
N TYR A 91 0.94 4.19 -1.11
CA TYR A 91 0.23 5.42 -0.74
C TYR A 91 0.98 6.73 -1.02
N TRP A 92 2.23 6.63 -1.49
CA TRP A 92 3.04 7.75 -1.97
C TRP A 92 3.30 7.70 -3.49
N CYS A 93 2.70 6.77 -4.24
CA CYS A 93 2.96 6.58 -5.67
C CYS A 93 4.45 6.32 -6.02
N VAL A 94 5.20 5.65 -5.15
CA VAL A 94 6.64 5.38 -5.31
C VAL A 94 6.92 4.60 -6.60
N LYS A 95 7.89 5.04 -7.40
CA LYS A 95 8.36 4.33 -8.61
C LYS A 95 9.23 3.12 -8.24
N THR A 96 9.25 2.13 -9.13
CA THR A 96 10.21 1.01 -9.08
C THR A 96 11.59 1.52 -9.50
N PRO A 97 12.68 1.25 -8.76
CA PRO A 97 14.03 1.54 -9.22
C PRO A 97 14.32 0.83 -10.55
N LYS A 98 15.15 1.43 -11.41
CA LYS A 98 15.40 0.91 -12.76
C LYS A 98 15.91 -0.54 -12.77
N ASP A 99 16.84 -0.86 -11.86
CA ASP A 99 17.60 -2.10 -11.86
C ASP A 99 17.44 -2.90 -10.53
N GLN A 100 16.44 -2.56 -9.69
CA GLN A 100 16.18 -3.16 -8.37
C GLN A 100 14.68 -3.14 -8.03
N GLN A 101 14.24 -3.96 -7.05
CA GLN A 101 12.89 -3.90 -6.46
C GLN A 101 12.94 -3.46 -4.99
N TRP A 102 11.86 -2.86 -4.51
CA TRP A 102 11.73 -2.55 -3.07
C TRP A 102 11.42 -3.81 -2.24
N LYS A 103 11.85 -3.82 -0.98
CA LYS A 103 11.44 -4.83 0.03
C LYS A 103 9.90 -4.88 0.09
N GLY A 104 9.30 -6.05 -0.17
CA GLY A 104 7.85 -6.24 -0.20
C GLY A 104 7.13 -5.80 -1.48
N GLN A 105 7.87 -5.43 -2.54
CA GLN A 105 7.31 -5.22 -3.87
C GLN A 105 6.94 -6.56 -4.54
N ILE A 106 5.75 -6.64 -5.13
CA ILE A 106 5.21 -7.82 -5.83
C ILE A 106 4.98 -7.58 -7.34
N GLY A 107 5.20 -6.36 -7.82
CA GLY A 107 5.06 -6.02 -9.24
C GLY A 107 5.26 -4.54 -9.51
N GLN A 108 4.98 -4.12 -10.74
CA GLN A 108 4.96 -2.71 -11.15
C GLN A 108 3.89 -2.44 -12.21
N ASP A 109 3.38 -1.21 -12.26
CA ASP A 109 2.43 -0.81 -13.31
C ASP A 109 3.12 -0.31 -14.59
N LYS A 110 2.30 -0.02 -15.63
CA LYS A 110 2.80 0.46 -16.92
C LYS A 110 3.49 1.84 -16.83
N SER A 111 3.20 2.66 -15.81
CA SER A 111 3.85 3.95 -15.57
C SER A 111 5.00 3.85 -14.53
N GLY A 112 5.45 2.64 -14.21
CA GLY A 112 6.60 2.37 -13.34
C GLY A 112 6.32 2.39 -11.84
N HIS A 113 5.08 2.65 -11.39
CA HIS A 113 4.76 2.63 -9.96
C HIS A 113 4.91 1.22 -9.40
N ALA A 114 5.54 1.08 -8.23
CA ALA A 114 5.65 -0.19 -7.53
C ALA A 114 4.28 -0.67 -7.03
N ILE A 115 4.09 -1.99 -6.98
CA ILE A 115 2.93 -2.64 -6.37
C ILE A 115 3.45 -3.42 -5.16
N PHE A 116 2.89 -3.19 -3.98
CA PHE A 116 3.36 -3.79 -2.73
C PHE A 116 2.40 -4.86 -2.19
N ALA A 117 2.95 -5.85 -1.48
CA ALA A 117 2.14 -6.86 -0.77
C ALA A 117 1.27 -6.23 0.33
N ASP A 118 1.84 -5.27 1.07
CA ASP A 118 1.18 -4.52 2.15
C ASP A 118 1.66 -3.05 2.09
N PRO A 119 0.78 -2.06 2.35
CA PRO A 119 1.16 -0.64 2.29
C PRO A 119 2.27 -0.20 3.25
N VAL A 120 2.55 -0.93 4.33
CA VAL A 120 3.70 -0.66 5.22
C VAL A 120 5.04 -0.74 4.47
N TYR A 121 5.14 -1.60 3.45
CA TYR A 121 6.31 -1.68 2.58
C TYR A 121 6.45 -0.44 1.69
N SER A 122 5.34 0.20 1.29
CA SER A 122 5.39 1.47 0.58
C SER A 122 5.84 2.62 1.47
N ALA A 123 5.44 2.64 2.75
CA ALA A 123 5.94 3.59 3.73
C ALA A 123 7.46 3.42 3.96
N ARG A 124 7.94 2.17 4.05
CA ARG A 124 9.39 1.84 4.15
C ARG A 124 10.17 2.13 2.87
N ALA A 125 9.58 1.96 1.69
CA ALA A 125 10.18 2.36 0.42
C ALA A 125 10.27 3.90 0.32
N PHE A 126 9.23 4.60 0.74
CA PHE A 126 9.18 6.05 0.77
C PHE A 126 10.18 6.64 1.78
N ALA A 127 10.31 6.07 2.98
CA ALA A 127 11.36 6.46 3.94
C ALA A 127 12.77 6.33 3.35
N ARG A 128 13.04 5.21 2.65
CA ARG A 128 14.33 4.98 1.97
C ARG A 128 14.56 5.98 0.84
N LEU A 129 13.49 6.39 0.15
CA LEU A 129 13.55 7.40 -0.89
C LEU A 129 13.87 8.79 -0.33
N MET A 130 13.30 9.16 0.82
CA MET A 130 13.65 10.40 1.53
C MET A 130 15.12 10.41 1.99
N ARG A 131 15.61 9.27 2.51
CA ARG A 131 17.05 9.10 2.85
C ARG A 131 17.93 9.27 1.61
N ASN A 132 17.58 8.63 0.49
CA ASN A 132 18.30 8.80 -0.77
C ASN A 132 18.26 10.26 -1.27
N TYR A 133 17.15 10.98 -1.08
CA TYR A 133 17.07 12.39 -1.47
C TYR A 133 18.01 13.27 -0.63
N ARG A 134 18.06 13.07 0.69
CA ARG A 134 18.97 13.83 1.59
C ARG A 134 20.46 13.51 1.38
N PHE A 135 20.83 12.24 1.18
CA PHE A 135 22.23 11.78 1.25
C PHE A 135 22.86 11.35 -0.08
N LYS A 136 22.07 11.18 -1.16
CA LYS A 136 22.57 10.91 -2.53
C LYS A 136 22.26 12.04 -3.52
N HIS A 137 21.34 12.93 -3.17
CA HIS A 137 20.93 14.06 -4.02
C HIS A 137 20.97 15.41 -3.29
N GLU A 138 21.46 15.44 -2.04
CA GLU A 138 21.74 16.64 -1.25
C GLU A 138 20.53 17.58 -1.05
N LEU A 139 19.32 17.07 -1.23
CA LEU A 139 18.09 17.84 -1.07
C LEU A 139 17.80 18.05 0.41
N ILE A 140 17.64 19.31 0.82
CA ILE A 140 17.37 19.70 2.20
C ILE A 140 16.06 20.47 2.35
N THR A 141 15.59 21.14 1.28
CA THR A 141 14.40 22.01 1.31
C THR A 141 13.12 21.33 0.82
N THR A 142 11.96 21.89 1.14
CA THR A 142 10.68 21.41 0.59
C THR A 142 10.53 21.71 -0.90
N ARG A 143 11.15 22.79 -1.39
CA ARG A 143 11.18 23.14 -2.83
C ARG A 143 11.91 22.07 -3.63
N GLU A 144 13.11 21.71 -3.21
CA GLU A 144 13.92 20.65 -3.84
C GLU A 144 13.21 19.30 -3.81
N LEU A 145 12.64 18.93 -2.66
CA LEU A 145 11.85 17.71 -2.49
C LEU A 145 10.68 17.68 -3.48
N ALA A 146 9.85 18.73 -3.54
CA ALA A 146 8.69 18.79 -4.42
C ALA A 146 9.09 18.80 -5.92
N LEU A 147 10.09 19.60 -6.29
CA LEU A 147 10.61 19.65 -7.67
C LEU A 147 11.20 18.32 -8.14
N ARG A 148 11.77 17.51 -7.25
CA ARG A 148 12.25 16.16 -7.59
C ARG A 148 11.15 15.11 -7.55
N TYR A 149 10.21 15.20 -6.62
CA TYR A 149 9.18 14.17 -6.41
C TYR A 149 8.08 14.22 -7.46
N ALA A 150 7.54 15.42 -7.69
CA ALA A 150 6.47 15.72 -8.62
C ALA A 150 6.86 16.99 -9.39
N PRO A 151 7.84 16.90 -10.33
CA PRO A 151 8.32 18.04 -11.10
C PRO A 151 7.18 18.71 -11.88
N PRO A 152 7.25 20.02 -12.19
CA PRO A 152 6.21 20.74 -12.93
C PRO A 152 6.02 20.25 -14.38
N SER A 153 6.91 19.38 -14.84
CA SER A 153 6.77 18.72 -16.13
C SER A 153 5.86 17.50 -16.08
N ASP A 154 5.86 16.69 -15.01
CA ASP A 154 4.94 15.54 -14.87
C ASP A 154 3.56 15.99 -14.33
N CYS A 155 2.61 15.06 -14.23
CA CYS A 155 1.22 15.37 -13.93
C CYS A 155 0.49 14.28 -13.11
N ILE A 156 -0.60 14.66 -12.43
CA ILE A 156 -1.32 13.72 -11.58
C ILE A 156 -2.12 12.72 -12.43
N GLY A 157 -1.73 11.45 -12.32
CA GLY A 157 -2.39 10.32 -12.96
C GLY A 157 -1.81 9.90 -14.33
N THR A 158 -0.69 10.49 -14.76
CA THR A 158 -0.06 10.38 -16.10
C THR A 158 -0.31 9.07 -16.84
N LEU A 159 -0.90 9.20 -18.03
CA LEU A 159 -1.14 8.10 -18.96
C LEU A 159 -0.08 8.13 -20.07
N SER A 160 0.88 7.20 -20.05
CA SER A 160 1.93 7.13 -21.07
C SER A 160 1.42 6.54 -22.39
N TYR A 161 1.77 7.22 -23.48
CA TYR A 161 1.51 6.90 -24.88
C TYR A 161 2.83 6.93 -25.67
N CYS A 162 2.88 6.23 -26.80
CA CYS A 162 4.00 6.25 -27.73
C CYS A 162 3.49 6.38 -29.18
N PRO A 163 4.19 7.12 -30.06
CA PRO A 163 3.95 7.10 -31.51
C PRO A 163 3.90 5.67 -32.06
N ARG A 164 2.90 5.34 -32.90
CA ARG A 164 2.86 4.06 -33.63
C ARG A 164 3.88 3.96 -34.76
N SER A 165 4.36 5.09 -35.26
CA SER A 165 5.43 5.18 -36.25
C SER A 165 6.26 6.45 -36.02
N GLY A 166 7.42 6.56 -36.66
CA GLY A 166 8.22 7.79 -36.66
C GLY A 166 7.55 9.01 -37.31
N ALA A 167 6.41 8.82 -37.98
CA ALA A 167 5.66 9.89 -38.66
C ALA A 167 4.65 10.61 -37.77
N SER A 168 4.29 10.08 -36.58
CA SER A 168 3.37 10.74 -35.65
C SER A 168 4.06 11.94 -34.98
N GLN A 169 4.07 13.09 -35.66
CA GLN A 169 4.76 14.29 -35.19
C GLN A 169 4.16 14.79 -33.87
N ILE A 170 4.87 14.55 -32.77
CA ILE A 170 4.60 15.16 -31.46
C ILE A 170 4.66 16.68 -31.62
N PRO A 171 3.56 17.44 -31.45
CA PRO A 171 3.49 18.86 -31.75
C PRO A 171 4.59 19.69 -31.09
N LYS A 172 5.22 20.61 -31.84
CA LYS A 172 6.30 21.47 -31.32
C LYS A 172 5.84 22.37 -30.15
N SER A 173 4.55 22.69 -30.09
CA SER A 173 3.90 23.48 -29.05
C SER A 173 3.65 22.75 -27.73
N TRP A 174 3.77 21.42 -27.69
CA TRP A 174 3.62 20.66 -26.44
C TRP A 174 4.83 20.84 -25.53
N THR A 175 4.57 21.04 -24.24
CA THR A 175 5.58 21.10 -23.17
C THR A 175 6.51 19.87 -23.24
N ARG A 176 7.81 20.09 -23.09
CA ARG A 176 8.83 19.03 -23.15
C ARG A 176 9.68 19.03 -21.90
N GLY A 177 10.14 17.84 -21.52
CA GLY A 177 11.06 17.63 -20.41
C GLY A 177 12.04 16.50 -20.69
N LEU A 178 12.88 16.21 -19.71
CA LEU A 178 13.76 15.04 -19.71
C LEU A 178 13.33 14.09 -18.58
N MET A 179 13.13 12.82 -18.91
CA MET A 179 12.84 11.74 -17.94
C MET A 179 13.67 10.52 -18.35
N ASP A 180 14.42 9.94 -17.42
CA ASP A 180 15.32 8.80 -17.65
C ASP A 180 16.28 8.97 -18.86
N GLY A 181 16.76 10.20 -19.07
CA GLY A 181 17.65 10.55 -20.20
C GLY A 181 16.95 10.69 -21.57
N LYS A 182 15.61 10.59 -21.62
CA LYS A 182 14.82 10.72 -22.85
C LYS A 182 14.07 12.05 -22.90
N THR A 183 13.93 12.61 -24.10
CA THR A 183 12.97 13.70 -24.34
C THR A 183 11.55 13.15 -24.25
N VAL A 184 10.78 13.68 -23.31
CA VAL A 184 9.35 13.38 -23.14
C VAL A 184 8.54 14.62 -23.49
N ALA A 185 7.31 14.42 -23.97
CA ALA A 185 6.38 15.52 -24.25
C ALA A 185 5.07 15.31 -23.50
N TYR A 186 4.43 16.40 -23.10
CA TYR A 186 3.24 16.40 -22.27
C TYR A 186 2.06 17.03 -23.00
N SER A 187 0.86 16.53 -22.73
CA SER A 187 -0.37 17.07 -23.32
C SER A 187 -1.54 16.95 -22.35
N GLU A 188 -2.35 18.00 -22.24
CA GLU A 188 -3.63 17.99 -21.53
C GLU A 188 -4.78 17.45 -22.41
N THR A 189 -4.51 17.19 -23.68
CA THR A 189 -5.43 16.52 -24.63
C THR A 189 -5.02 15.06 -24.79
N GLN A 190 -6.01 14.15 -24.81
CA GLN A 190 -5.72 12.72 -24.97
C GLN A 190 -5.13 12.44 -26.37
N PRO A 191 -3.96 11.78 -26.49
CA PRO A 191 -3.38 11.41 -27.77
C PRO A 191 -4.30 10.49 -28.59
N GLY A 192 -4.43 10.80 -29.87
CA GLY A 192 -5.34 10.11 -30.80
C GLY A 192 -4.84 8.74 -31.29
N ALA A 193 -5.51 8.23 -32.33
CA ALA A 193 -5.29 6.87 -32.84
C ALA A 193 -3.84 6.56 -33.26
N ASP A 194 -3.08 7.56 -33.70
CA ASP A 194 -1.66 7.47 -34.06
C ASP A 194 -0.73 7.07 -32.90
N PHE A 195 -1.25 7.07 -31.66
CA PHE A 195 -0.52 6.70 -30.46
C PHE A 195 -1.07 5.39 -29.87
N TYR A 196 -0.24 4.71 -29.08
CA TYR A 196 -0.65 3.51 -28.32
C TYR A 196 -0.18 3.57 -26.86
N ARG A 197 -0.95 2.96 -25.95
CA ARG A 197 -0.64 2.91 -24.52
C ARG A 197 0.50 1.93 -24.25
N THR A 198 1.59 2.41 -23.66
CA THR A 198 2.77 1.60 -23.33
C THR A 198 3.40 2.06 -22.01
N ARG A 199 4.62 1.60 -21.71
CA ARG A 199 5.45 2.10 -20.61
C ARG A 199 6.36 3.23 -21.09
N THR A 200 6.57 4.25 -20.27
CA THR A 200 7.50 5.36 -20.57
C THR A 200 8.92 4.84 -20.89
N SER A 201 9.38 3.83 -20.14
CA SER A 201 10.65 3.15 -20.38
C SER A 201 10.69 2.36 -21.70
N SER A 202 9.54 1.91 -22.22
CA SER A 202 9.40 1.14 -23.46
C SER A 202 9.16 1.98 -24.73
N CYS A 203 9.17 3.31 -24.64
CA CYS A 203 9.10 4.21 -25.80
C CYS A 203 10.40 5.03 -25.93
N ALA A 204 10.78 5.44 -27.15
CA ALA A 204 11.91 6.35 -27.36
C ALA A 204 11.54 7.81 -27.01
N THR A 205 10.40 8.28 -27.50
CA THR A 205 9.86 9.63 -27.32
C THR A 205 8.42 9.55 -26.80
N PRO A 206 8.22 9.20 -25.51
CA PRO A 206 6.88 9.02 -24.96
C PRO A 206 6.13 10.35 -24.85
N VAL A 207 4.82 10.26 -25.07
CA VAL A 207 3.85 11.30 -24.75
C VAL A 207 3.18 10.96 -23.43
N LEU A 208 3.13 11.93 -22.53
CA LEU A 208 2.59 11.82 -21.19
C LEU A 208 1.30 12.64 -21.12
N TYR A 209 0.16 11.96 -21.13
CA TYR A 209 -1.16 12.59 -21.11
C TYR A 209 -1.56 12.95 -19.67
N CYS A 210 -1.90 14.22 -19.49
CA CYS A 210 -2.17 14.91 -18.24
C CYS A 210 -3.66 15.32 -18.13
N PRO A 211 -4.58 14.38 -17.83
CA PRO A 211 -6.03 14.63 -17.77
C PRO A 211 -6.48 15.60 -16.65
N LYS A 212 -5.55 16.15 -15.86
CA LYS A 212 -5.79 17.03 -14.71
C LYS A 212 -4.82 18.22 -14.65
N GLY A 213 -4.17 18.55 -15.77
CA GLY A 213 -3.08 19.53 -15.81
C GLY A 213 -1.78 19.02 -15.19
N PHE A 214 -0.80 19.92 -15.07
CA PHE A 214 0.55 19.67 -14.57
C PHE A 214 0.64 19.70 -13.04
N ASN A 215 1.73 19.16 -12.47
CA ASN A 215 2.01 19.28 -11.04
C ASN A 215 2.35 20.73 -10.66
N ASP A 216 1.60 21.32 -9.72
CA ASP A 216 2.02 22.56 -9.07
C ASP A 216 2.99 22.24 -7.92
N SER A 217 4.28 22.10 -8.27
CA SER A 217 5.35 21.84 -7.31
C SER A 217 5.57 22.99 -6.31
N LEU A 218 5.11 24.21 -6.60
CA LEU A 218 5.21 25.35 -5.68
C LEU A 218 4.14 25.26 -4.60
N LEU A 219 2.89 24.97 -4.98
CA LEU A 219 1.82 24.63 -4.04
C LEU A 219 2.16 23.35 -3.25
N TYR A 220 2.79 22.36 -3.88
CA TYR A 220 3.24 21.16 -3.19
C TYR A 220 4.29 21.51 -2.12
N ALA A 221 5.39 22.18 -2.50
CA ALA A 221 6.42 22.64 -1.55
C ALA A 221 5.83 23.45 -0.39
N THR A 222 4.92 24.39 -0.69
CA THR A 222 4.23 25.21 0.31
C THR A 222 3.36 24.37 1.25
N THR A 223 2.68 23.35 0.73
CA THR A 223 1.90 22.39 1.52
C THR A 223 2.79 21.58 2.46
N LEU A 224 3.97 21.14 1.99
CA LEU A 224 4.93 20.38 2.78
C LEU A 224 5.61 21.24 3.86
N ALA A 225 6.01 22.47 3.53
CA ALA A 225 6.56 23.41 4.49
C ALA A 225 5.59 23.67 5.64
N LYS A 226 4.31 23.96 5.32
CA LYS A 226 3.26 24.13 6.32
C LYS A 226 3.05 22.87 7.18
N ALA A 227 3.13 21.67 6.60
CA ALA A 227 2.96 20.42 7.33
C ALA A 227 4.10 20.15 8.34
N VAL A 228 5.35 20.49 8.01
CA VAL A 228 6.50 20.31 8.92
C VAL A 228 6.78 21.50 9.83
N GLY A 229 5.94 22.54 9.79
CA GLY A 229 6.13 23.77 10.56
C GLY A 229 7.31 24.64 10.09
N ALA A 230 7.70 24.52 8.82
CA ALA A 230 8.73 25.38 8.22
C ALA A 230 8.17 26.75 7.84
N TRP A 231 8.96 27.81 8.05
CA TRP A 231 8.59 29.20 7.76
C TRP A 231 8.83 29.60 6.30
N SER A 232 9.61 28.82 5.55
CA SER A 232 9.83 28.97 4.10
C SER A 232 9.91 27.61 3.43
N ILE A 233 9.59 27.57 2.14
CA ILE A 233 9.80 26.40 1.29
C ILE A 233 11.30 26.11 1.03
N ASP A 234 12.15 27.11 1.24
CA ASP A 234 13.62 27.09 1.11
C ASP A 234 14.34 26.90 2.46
N GLN A 235 13.60 26.68 3.55
CA GLN A 235 14.18 26.27 4.82
C GLN A 235 14.66 24.81 4.72
N ASP A 236 15.77 24.47 5.38
CA ASP A 236 16.10 23.07 5.66
C ASP A 236 14.92 22.41 6.40
N LEU A 237 14.48 21.28 5.87
CA LEU A 237 13.43 20.44 6.43
C LEU A 237 13.72 20.09 7.90
N GLY A 238 14.97 19.79 8.27
CA GLY A 238 15.31 19.15 9.55
C GLY A 238 14.77 17.72 9.64
N LEU A 239 14.70 17.02 8.50
CA LEU A 239 14.14 15.66 8.39
C LEU A 239 15.09 14.58 8.94
N PHE A 240 16.40 14.83 8.86
CA PHE A 240 17.45 14.00 9.43
C PHE A 240 18.40 14.87 10.26
N ASP A 241 19.03 14.30 11.28
CA ASP A 241 20.11 14.93 12.05
C ASP A 241 21.50 14.71 11.40
N GLU A 242 22.56 15.15 12.08
CA GLU A 242 23.95 15.10 11.58
C GLU A 242 24.48 13.65 11.52
N GLU A 243 24.03 12.78 12.43
CA GLU A 243 24.29 11.34 12.45
C GLU A 243 23.53 10.57 11.35
N GLY A 244 22.50 11.20 10.78
CA GLY A 244 21.64 10.68 9.72
C GLY A 244 20.47 9.83 10.21
N LEU A 245 20.07 9.94 11.48
CA LEU A 245 18.83 9.37 12.00
C LEU A 245 17.63 10.21 11.55
N LEU A 246 16.44 9.61 11.52
CA LEU A 246 15.23 10.24 11.00
C LEU A 246 14.45 10.94 12.13
N HIS A 247 14.09 12.20 11.95
CA HIS A 247 13.26 12.95 12.90
C HIS A 247 11.78 12.50 12.80
N TYR A 248 11.46 11.34 13.37
CA TYR A 248 10.17 10.62 13.24
C TYR A 248 8.90 11.49 13.24
N THR A 249 8.71 12.39 14.22
CA THR A 249 7.51 13.24 14.29
C THR A 249 7.35 14.14 13.05
N ARG A 250 8.45 14.74 12.59
CA ARG A 250 8.48 15.61 11.42
C ARG A 250 8.32 14.82 10.14
N ALA A 251 8.98 13.66 10.05
CA ALA A 251 8.81 12.72 8.96
C ALA A 251 7.36 12.27 8.84
N GLN A 252 6.68 11.93 9.94
CA GLN A 252 5.27 11.55 9.93
C GLN A 252 4.37 12.65 9.32
N TYR A 253 4.52 13.92 9.73
CA TYR A 253 3.75 15.02 9.15
C TYR A 253 4.05 15.23 7.65
N LEU A 254 5.33 15.17 7.26
CA LEU A 254 5.73 15.25 5.85
C LEU A 254 5.11 14.12 5.02
N TYR A 255 5.14 12.88 5.55
CA TYR A 255 4.68 11.69 4.84
C TYR A 255 3.15 11.68 4.73
N GLN A 256 2.43 12.11 5.76
CA GLN A 256 0.97 12.32 5.69
C GLN A 256 0.60 13.41 4.68
N ALA A 257 1.34 14.52 4.64
CA ALA A 257 1.10 15.59 3.67
C ALA A 257 1.38 15.16 2.23
N MET A 258 2.46 14.41 1.98
CA MET A 258 2.75 13.87 0.65
C MET A 258 1.72 12.82 0.22
N ALA A 259 1.34 11.87 1.08
CA ALA A 259 0.27 10.91 0.74
C ALA A 259 -1.08 11.61 0.48
N ARG A 260 -1.42 12.66 1.24
CA ARG A 260 -2.66 13.44 1.03
C ARG A 260 -2.64 14.27 -0.26
N TYR A 261 -1.46 14.62 -0.78
CA TYR A 261 -1.31 15.24 -2.10
C TYR A 261 -1.50 14.19 -3.22
N GLU A 262 -0.82 13.05 -3.13
CA GLU A 262 -0.86 11.96 -4.12
C GLU A 262 -2.24 11.26 -4.22
N LEU A 263 -2.90 11.00 -3.07
CA LEU A 263 -4.18 10.29 -3.00
C LEU A 263 -5.41 11.21 -3.08
N GLY A 264 -5.19 12.53 -3.00
CA GLY A 264 -6.22 13.56 -2.93
C GLY A 264 -6.63 13.92 -1.51
N ARG A 265 -7.15 15.14 -1.34
CA ARG A 265 -7.36 15.77 -0.02
C ARG A 265 -8.33 15.08 0.91
N ASP A 266 -9.20 14.19 0.44
CA ASP A 266 -10.19 13.52 1.29
C ASP A 266 -9.63 12.26 1.96
N PHE A 267 -8.31 12.02 1.86
CA PHE A 267 -7.63 10.80 2.31
C PHE A 267 -6.52 11.12 3.31
N ALA A 268 -6.36 10.22 4.28
CA ALA A 268 -5.24 10.24 5.22
C ALA A 268 -4.70 8.82 5.41
N VAL A 269 -3.38 8.71 5.60
CA VAL A 269 -2.71 7.46 5.96
C VAL A 269 -2.52 7.39 7.47
N ASP A 270 -2.74 6.20 8.02
CA ASP A 270 -2.54 5.82 9.41
C ASP A 270 -1.12 6.20 9.91
N PRO A 271 -1.01 7.00 11.00
CA PRO A 271 0.26 7.31 11.66
C PRO A 271 1.10 6.08 12.02
N ASP A 272 0.49 4.99 12.51
CA ASP A 272 1.22 3.80 12.95
C ASP A 272 1.61 2.88 11.78
N LEU A 273 0.94 2.97 10.62
CA LEU A 273 1.44 2.42 9.36
C LEU A 273 2.71 3.17 8.91
N ILE A 274 2.67 4.51 8.92
CA ILE A 274 3.82 5.36 8.58
C ILE A 274 4.99 5.07 9.53
N LYS A 275 4.74 5.02 10.84
CA LYS A 275 5.73 4.73 11.88
C LYS A 275 6.40 3.38 11.71
N ARG A 276 5.63 2.31 11.47
CA ARG A 276 6.20 0.98 11.17
C ARG A 276 7.08 1.01 9.91
N GLY A 277 6.64 1.69 8.86
CA GLY A 277 7.44 1.86 7.64
C GLY A 277 8.77 2.58 7.89
N MET A 278 8.76 3.65 8.70
CA MET A 278 9.97 4.37 9.10
C MET A 278 10.91 3.50 9.95
N VAL A 279 10.39 2.76 10.93
CA VAL A 279 11.18 1.85 11.78
C VAL A 279 11.84 0.74 10.94
N MET A 280 11.09 0.11 10.04
CA MET A 280 11.63 -0.92 9.12
C MET A 280 12.73 -0.37 8.19
N GLU A 281 12.73 0.93 7.88
CA GLU A 281 13.84 1.56 7.15
C GLU A 281 15.05 1.82 8.04
N ALA A 282 14.84 2.28 9.27
CA ALA A 282 15.91 2.50 10.24
C ALA A 282 16.62 1.18 10.61
N GLU A 283 15.88 0.09 10.78
CA GLU A 283 16.43 -1.27 10.97
C GLU A 283 17.29 -1.72 9.77
N ASP A 284 16.79 -1.55 8.55
CA ASP A 284 17.54 -1.86 7.33
C ASP A 284 18.77 -0.93 7.18
N TYR A 285 18.69 0.35 7.55
CA TYR A 285 19.81 1.30 7.53
C TYR A 285 20.91 0.95 8.55
N LEU A 286 20.55 0.57 9.78
CA LEU A 286 21.50 0.16 10.80
C LEU A 286 22.19 -1.17 10.44
N THR A 287 21.44 -2.13 9.89
CA THR A 287 22.00 -3.41 9.44
C THR A 287 22.82 -3.31 8.15
N ASP A 288 22.51 -2.36 7.26
CA ASP A 288 23.37 -2.02 6.11
C ASP A 288 24.64 -1.26 6.52
N LYS A 289 24.58 -0.35 7.51
CA LYS A 289 25.77 0.30 8.09
C LYS A 289 26.75 -0.76 8.65
N GLY A 290 26.24 -1.80 9.31
CA GLY A 290 27.02 -2.96 9.76
C GLY A 290 27.62 -3.85 8.66
N ARG A 291 27.45 -3.49 7.38
CA ARG A 291 28.02 -4.16 6.20
C ARG A 291 28.80 -3.21 5.27
N LEU A 292 29.00 -1.96 5.70
CA LEU A 292 29.68 -0.91 4.93
C LEU A 292 30.86 -0.32 5.71
N HIS A 293 31.66 -1.23 6.29
CA HIS A 293 32.99 -1.02 6.85
C HIS A 293 33.89 -2.18 6.39
#